data_AF-A0AAX0IJT5-F1
#
_entry.id   AF-A0AAX0IJT5-F1
#
_cell.length_a   1.000
_cell.length_b   1.000
_cell.length_c   1.000
_cell.angle_alpha   90.00
_cell.angle_beta   90.00
_cell.angle_gamma   90.00
#
_symmetry.space_group_name_H-M   'P 1'
#
loop_
_entity.id
_entity.type
_entity.pdbx_description
1 polymer ?
#
loop_
_entity_poly.entity_id
_entity_poly.type
_entity_poly.pdbx_seq_one_letter_code
_entity_poly.pdbx_strand_id
1 'polypeptide(L)'
;MDGGMDNGQRSLWTILGTEPTGDERALKRAYAKRLKVTRPEDDPAAFQELRDAYEYALRHAHLFAEEFPEPQEVEAPEAPAIEAAELWGVIDEPAQEAQEPPAELWGVIAQEPAPPPELWGVVAIDPAQEAASLWQAFLEQSRHTDGGEVVAGILQDDAMLNLDVREEFDLCALRYCASAGYDLALRQALFEQLGWDRDFSYLARSHGDLVRSAVQRYRADRSFAHFSDNRDSYPGLDCIMSQQSPSAYARQLFDQKFTLQLRELLHTIRWQHGEMLAWKLDTDLFERWEHAVHAKRYFKQTALASGGLGFVLHFMLAGVLDAAGFKLGDMAAYASLLGFQALAFSLLAMHALRWPAPLFARLEAMQEALQERLPALWQRPGLRQLGWIVPYLVLALLLFLPERSDTVRLVTAAGLCASALLAYAMNRQLLHGMLLLLCLGLSLFAAMFMSGKGPSALAIGDAMPMMFCLAALALRCATGLYGDCGFPEALLPRLRAAWLIGCAGLLSLLYVQQLPAALVGAALYAWSCAGLLFSPTDFKWKTIWPVVLVPSLASVVLAGHAPAIRAMPMMHHSVELALAVLYLTLRYMYLTYGKSFSKSGLS
;
A
#
# COMPACT_ATOMS: atom_id res chain seq x y z
N MET A 1 25.11 -28.77 -9.82
CA MET A 1 26.07 -28.29 -8.81
C MET A 1 25.40 -28.44 -7.46
N ASP A 2 25.61 -29.61 -6.88
CA ASP A 2 25.62 -29.98 -5.46
C ASP A 2 24.92 -29.03 -4.47
N GLY A 3 23.63 -29.28 -4.22
CA GLY A 3 22.89 -28.78 -3.05
C GLY A 3 23.22 -29.57 -1.78
N GLY A 4 24.47 -30.00 -1.62
CA GLY A 4 24.97 -30.70 -0.45
C GLY A 4 25.41 -29.68 0.59
N MET A 5 24.53 -29.35 1.55
CA MET A 5 25.01 -28.92 2.87
C MET A 5 25.47 -30.14 3.65
N ASP A 6 26.62 -30.67 3.23
CA ASP A 6 27.36 -31.72 3.91
C ASP A 6 28.41 -31.01 4.80
N ASN A 7 28.00 -30.64 6.01
CA ASN A 7 28.86 -30.07 7.05
C ASN A 7 28.44 -30.66 8.40
N GLY A 8 28.81 -31.92 8.67
CA GLY A 8 28.85 -32.53 10.01
C GLY A 8 27.55 -32.60 10.83
N GLN A 9 26.43 -32.07 10.33
CA GLN A 9 25.10 -32.10 10.92
C GLN A 9 24.20 -32.99 10.06
N ARG A 10 23.42 -33.86 10.69
CA ARG A 10 22.48 -34.74 9.98
C ARG A 10 21.60 -33.89 9.07
N SER A 11 21.45 -34.27 7.80
CA SER A 11 20.59 -33.53 6.88
C SER A 11 19.14 -33.54 7.37
N LEU A 12 18.42 -32.44 7.15
CA LEU A 12 17.02 -32.23 7.53
C LEU A 12 16.13 -33.47 7.27
N TRP A 13 16.27 -34.03 6.06
CA TRP A 13 15.55 -35.21 5.58
C TRP A 13 15.95 -36.50 6.31
N THR A 14 17.20 -36.62 6.75
CA THR A 14 17.70 -37.73 7.57
C THR A 14 17.16 -37.67 9.00
N ILE A 15 16.99 -36.47 9.56
CA ILE A 15 16.41 -36.24 10.89
C ILE A 15 14.91 -36.60 10.88
N LEU A 16 14.18 -36.15 9.86
CA LEU A 16 12.75 -36.47 9.70
C LEU A 16 12.50 -37.91 9.20
N GLY A 17 13.49 -38.51 8.53
CA GLY A 17 13.38 -39.85 7.93
C GLY A 17 12.47 -39.89 6.71
N THR A 18 12.49 -38.85 5.88
CA THR A 18 11.74 -38.75 4.63
C THR A 18 12.65 -38.47 3.45
N GLU A 19 12.13 -38.70 2.24
CA GLU A 19 12.70 -38.13 1.03
C GLU A 19 12.43 -36.60 0.98
N PRO A 20 13.25 -35.82 0.24
CA PRO A 20 13.04 -34.39 0.07
C PRO A 20 11.68 -34.08 -0.56
N THR A 21 10.79 -33.44 0.19
CA THR A 21 9.42 -33.16 -0.26
C THR A 21 8.91 -31.81 0.26
N GLY A 22 8.15 -31.11 -0.58
CA GLY A 22 7.45 -29.88 -0.20
C GLY A 22 6.04 -30.08 0.36
N ASP A 23 5.53 -31.32 0.44
CA ASP A 23 4.19 -31.59 0.94
C ASP A 23 4.12 -31.55 2.48
N GLU A 24 3.38 -30.57 3.00
CA GLU A 24 3.13 -30.42 4.44
C GLU A 24 2.52 -31.68 5.09
N ARG A 25 1.70 -32.45 4.35
CA ARG A 25 1.08 -33.67 4.86
C ARG A 25 2.10 -34.80 5.00
N ALA A 26 3.06 -34.89 4.09
CA ALA A 26 4.17 -35.84 4.18
C ALA A 26 5.10 -35.51 5.36
N LEU A 27 5.45 -34.23 5.53
CA LEU A 27 6.28 -33.74 6.64
C LEU A 27 5.65 -34.03 8.02
N LYS A 28 4.36 -33.76 8.19
CA LYS A 28 3.61 -34.05 9.43
C LYS A 28 3.58 -35.54 9.77
N ARG A 29 3.34 -36.40 8.77
CA ARG A 29 3.32 -37.86 8.95
C ARG A 29 4.67 -38.39 9.41
N ALA A 30 5.74 -37.88 8.84
CA ALA A 30 7.09 -38.31 9.18
C ALA A 30 7.53 -37.88 10.59
N TYR A 31 7.21 -36.64 10.94
CA TYR A 31 7.41 -36.14 12.30
C TYR A 31 6.67 -37.02 13.32
N ALA A 32 5.37 -37.32 13.08
CA ALA A 32 4.60 -38.20 13.97
C ALA A 32 5.18 -39.62 14.09
N LYS A 33 5.76 -40.15 13.01
CA LYS A 33 6.42 -41.47 13.03
C LYS A 33 7.71 -41.46 13.85
N ARG A 34 8.53 -40.41 13.73
CA ARG A 34 9.78 -40.24 14.50
C ARG A 34 9.51 -39.92 15.98
N LEU A 35 8.48 -39.12 16.25
CA LEU A 35 8.07 -38.73 17.60
C LEU A 35 7.72 -39.93 18.48
N LYS A 36 7.14 -41.01 17.91
CA LYS A 36 6.84 -42.26 18.63
C LYS A 36 8.07 -42.99 19.16
N VAL A 37 9.23 -42.75 18.54
CA VAL A 37 10.50 -43.40 18.87
C VAL A 37 11.39 -42.49 19.71
N THR A 38 11.31 -41.17 19.49
CA THR A 38 12.11 -40.17 20.20
C THR A 38 11.28 -39.54 21.32
N ARG A 39 11.23 -40.21 22.48
CA ARG A 39 10.53 -39.69 23.67
C ARG A 39 11.38 -38.64 24.38
N PRO A 40 10.78 -37.51 24.84
CA PRO A 40 11.51 -36.44 25.54
C PRO A 40 12.20 -36.91 26.83
N GLU A 41 11.61 -37.89 27.52
CA GLU A 41 12.18 -38.47 28.75
C GLU A 41 13.43 -39.32 28.51
N ASP A 42 13.59 -39.90 27.31
CA ASP A 42 14.70 -40.81 26.99
C ASP A 42 15.90 -40.07 26.37
N ASP A 43 15.66 -39.11 25.47
CA ASP A 43 16.71 -38.29 24.85
C ASP A 43 16.19 -36.87 24.50
N PRO A 44 16.37 -35.88 25.40
CA PRO A 44 15.88 -34.53 25.18
C PRO A 44 16.62 -33.80 24.05
N ALA A 45 17.88 -34.16 23.77
CA ALA A 45 18.66 -33.53 22.71
C ALA A 45 18.18 -34.01 21.32
N ALA A 46 17.90 -35.31 21.18
CA ALA A 46 17.34 -35.86 19.95
C ALA A 46 15.90 -35.37 19.69
N PHE A 47 15.10 -35.16 20.75
CA PHE A 47 13.77 -34.59 20.62
C PHE A 47 13.81 -33.14 20.11
N GLN A 48 14.72 -32.32 20.66
CA GLN A 48 14.89 -30.94 20.22
C GLN A 48 15.37 -30.87 18.76
N GLU A 49 16.34 -31.71 18.38
CA GLU A 49 16.84 -31.82 17.00
C GLU A 49 15.72 -32.20 16.02
N LEU A 50 14.86 -33.15 16.38
CA LEU A 50 13.70 -33.56 15.58
C LEU A 50 12.67 -32.43 15.43
N ARG A 51 12.42 -31.68 16.50
CA ARG A 51 11.45 -30.58 16.51
C ARG A 51 11.94 -29.40 15.67
N ASP A 52 13.21 -29.02 15.82
CA ASP A 52 13.81 -27.92 15.07
C ASP A 52 13.83 -28.23 13.56
N ALA A 53 14.15 -29.48 13.19
CA ALA A 53 14.08 -29.96 11.81
C ALA A 53 12.65 -29.90 11.24
N TYR A 54 11.64 -30.33 12.01
CA TYR A 54 10.24 -30.27 11.58
C TYR A 54 9.75 -28.83 11.39
N GLU A 55 10.03 -27.94 12.34
CA GLU A 55 9.64 -26.52 12.25
C GLU A 55 10.32 -25.82 11.08
N TYR A 56 11.60 -26.11 10.83
CA TYR A 56 12.33 -25.58 9.67
C TYR A 56 11.73 -26.07 8.35
N ALA A 57 11.44 -27.37 8.24
CA ALA A 57 10.85 -27.96 7.04
C ALA A 57 9.46 -27.37 6.73
N LEU A 58 8.62 -27.20 7.77
CA LEU A 58 7.26 -26.67 7.62
C LEU A 58 7.26 -25.18 7.21
N ARG A 59 8.16 -24.35 7.76
CA ARG A 59 8.28 -22.93 7.39
C ARG A 59 8.73 -22.73 5.94
N HIS A 60 9.52 -23.65 5.40
CA HIS A 60 10.09 -23.57 4.05
C HIS A 60 9.42 -24.53 3.05
N ALA A 61 8.30 -25.17 3.40
CA ALA A 61 7.61 -26.15 2.57
C ALA A 61 7.24 -25.62 1.17
N HIS A 62 6.82 -24.34 1.09
CA HIS A 62 6.51 -23.68 -0.18
C HIS A 62 7.72 -23.57 -1.14
N LEU A 63 8.93 -23.33 -0.59
CA LEU A 63 10.16 -23.28 -1.39
C LEU A 63 10.55 -24.68 -1.88
N PHE A 64 10.41 -25.68 -1.02
CA PHE A 64 10.70 -27.08 -1.39
C PHE A 64 9.70 -27.62 -2.42
N ALA A 65 8.45 -27.15 -2.40
CA ALA A 65 7.44 -27.52 -3.39
C ALA A 65 7.75 -26.96 -4.80
N GLU A 66 8.41 -25.81 -4.89
CA GLU A 66 8.88 -25.23 -6.15
C GLU A 66 10.15 -25.92 -6.68
N GLU A 67 11.02 -26.37 -5.77
CA GLU A 67 12.34 -26.96 -6.09
C GLU A 67 12.27 -28.47 -6.39
N PHE A 68 11.32 -29.20 -5.79
CA PHE A 68 11.13 -30.64 -5.94
C PHE A 68 9.68 -31.00 -6.30
N PRO A 69 9.24 -30.75 -7.55
CA PRO A 69 7.92 -31.18 -8.02
C PRO A 69 7.88 -32.69 -8.20
N GLU A 70 7.08 -33.40 -7.41
CA GLU A 70 6.92 -34.85 -7.54
C GLU A 70 5.83 -35.29 -8.54
N PRO A 71 5.95 -36.50 -9.14
CA PRO A 71 5.03 -37.03 -10.14
C PRO A 71 3.67 -37.38 -9.55
N GLN A 72 2.61 -37.17 -10.34
CA GLN A 72 1.23 -37.56 -10.00
C GLN A 72 1.09 -39.09 -9.89
N GLU A 73 0.76 -39.61 -8.70
CA GLU A 73 0.12 -40.93 -8.56
C GLU A 73 -1.09 -40.92 -7.60
N VAL A 74 -2.25 -41.15 -8.24
CA VAL A 74 -3.43 -41.96 -7.90
C VAL A 74 -3.98 -41.99 -6.46
N GLU A 75 -5.24 -41.54 -6.35
CA GLU A 75 -6.14 -41.62 -5.20
C GLU A 75 -6.39 -43.05 -4.67
N ALA A 76 -6.27 -43.23 -3.35
CA ALA A 76 -6.96 -44.25 -2.54
C ALA A 76 -6.99 -43.79 -1.05
N PRO A 77 -7.96 -44.26 -0.24
CA PRO A 77 -9.07 -43.47 0.29
C PRO A 77 -8.75 -42.67 1.58
N GLU A 78 -9.56 -41.62 1.79
CA GLU A 78 -9.55 -40.75 2.97
C GLU A 78 -9.66 -41.53 4.29
N ALA A 79 -8.66 -41.34 5.16
CA ALA A 79 -8.72 -41.61 6.58
C ALA A 79 -8.73 -40.25 7.33
N PRO A 80 -9.42 -40.14 8.48
CA PRO A 80 -9.79 -38.85 9.04
C PRO A 80 -8.58 -38.03 9.50
N ALA A 81 -8.69 -36.72 9.34
CA ALA A 81 -7.70 -35.75 9.77
C ALA A 81 -7.56 -35.78 11.30
N ILE A 82 -6.38 -36.16 11.78
CA ILE A 82 -6.02 -36.01 13.19
C ILE A 82 -5.54 -34.56 13.37
N GLU A 83 -6.32 -33.79 14.12
CA GLU A 83 -5.96 -32.45 14.57
C GLU A 83 -4.72 -32.52 15.47
N ALA A 84 -3.76 -31.63 15.22
CA ALA A 84 -2.46 -31.59 15.90
C ALA A 84 -2.52 -31.10 17.36
N ALA A 85 -3.66 -31.25 18.04
CA ALA A 85 -3.90 -30.79 19.40
C ALA A 85 -3.91 -31.91 20.47
N GLU A 86 -3.95 -33.20 20.09
CA GLU A 86 -4.09 -34.31 21.06
C GLU A 86 -2.79 -35.05 21.41
N LEU A 87 -1.62 -34.59 20.95
CA LEU A 87 -0.35 -35.28 21.23
C LEU A 87 0.27 -34.99 22.61
N TRP A 88 -0.42 -34.23 23.48
CA TRP A 88 0.00 -33.95 24.87
C TRP A 88 -1.18 -33.91 25.86
N GLY A 89 -2.06 -34.92 25.82
CA GLY A 89 -3.20 -35.05 26.73
C GLY A 89 -3.12 -36.31 27.59
N VAL A 90 -2.83 -36.10 28.87
CA VAL A 90 -3.19 -36.86 30.09
C VAL A 90 -4.02 -38.15 29.88
N ILE A 91 -3.53 -39.23 30.47
CA ILE A 91 -4.21 -40.53 30.65
C ILE A 91 -5.51 -40.29 31.43
N ASP A 92 -6.66 -40.64 30.84
CA ASP A 92 -7.88 -40.99 31.58
C ASP A 92 -8.69 -42.00 30.74
N GLU A 93 -8.75 -43.25 31.22
CA GLU A 93 -9.67 -44.28 30.73
C GLU A 93 -11.08 -44.03 31.28
N PRO A 94 -12.15 -44.12 30.47
CA PRO A 94 -13.47 -44.34 31.00
C PRO A 94 -13.82 -45.83 30.94
N ALA A 95 -14.25 -46.33 32.10
CA ALA A 95 -14.89 -47.63 32.28
C ALA A 95 -16.20 -47.74 31.48
N GLN A 96 -16.44 -48.91 30.89
CA GLN A 96 -17.79 -49.40 30.62
C GLN A 96 -17.87 -50.92 30.78
N GLU A 97 -18.96 -51.32 31.44
CA GLU A 97 -19.21 -52.58 32.14
C GLU A 97 -19.56 -53.78 31.24
N ALA A 98 -19.46 -54.95 31.89
CA ALA A 98 -20.27 -56.17 31.74
C ALA A 98 -19.72 -57.31 30.86
N GLN A 99 -19.06 -58.30 31.49
CA GLN A 99 -19.55 -59.69 31.66
C GLN A 99 -18.49 -60.61 32.31
N GLU A 100 -18.78 -61.14 33.50
CA GLU A 100 -18.16 -62.36 34.07
C GLU A 100 -19.01 -63.60 33.66
N PRO A 101 -18.54 -64.88 33.64
CA PRO A 101 -17.53 -65.52 34.52
C PRO A 101 -16.59 -66.53 33.76
N PRO A 102 -15.81 -67.45 34.40
CA PRO A 102 -15.60 -67.71 35.83
C PRO A 102 -14.15 -67.65 36.34
N ALA A 103 -14.10 -67.36 37.63
CA ALA A 103 -12.96 -67.50 38.52
C ALA A 103 -12.43 -68.94 38.55
N GLU A 104 -11.12 -69.09 38.33
CA GLU A 104 -10.28 -70.00 39.10
C GLU A 104 -8.88 -69.38 39.21
N LEU A 105 -8.29 -69.48 40.41
CA LEU A 105 -6.94 -69.04 40.78
C LEU A 105 -6.91 -67.51 40.99
N TRP A 106 -7.09 -66.94 42.18
CA TRP A 106 -6.40 -67.26 43.42
C TRP A 106 -7.29 -66.93 44.62
N GLY A 107 -7.30 -67.85 45.59
CA GLY A 107 -8.13 -67.80 46.77
C GLY A 107 -7.76 -66.72 47.79
N VAL A 108 -8.82 -66.13 48.34
CA VAL A 108 -9.09 -65.93 49.78
C VAL A 108 -7.94 -65.34 50.61
N ILE A 109 -8.04 -64.04 50.87
CA ILE A 109 -7.90 -63.53 52.24
C ILE A 109 -9.30 -63.10 52.66
N ALA A 110 -9.78 -63.65 53.78
CA ALA A 110 -11.08 -63.35 54.35
C ALA A 110 -11.24 -61.84 54.57
N GLN A 111 -12.33 -61.25 54.08
CA GLN A 111 -12.75 -59.90 54.43
C GLN A 111 -13.04 -59.87 55.94
N GLU A 112 -12.29 -59.04 56.69
CA GLU A 112 -12.80 -58.50 57.94
C GLU A 112 -14.11 -57.75 57.64
N PRO A 113 -15.16 -57.87 58.47
CA PRO A 113 -16.36 -57.06 58.29
C PRO A 113 -15.94 -55.59 58.38
N ALA A 114 -16.27 -54.82 57.36
CA ALA A 114 -16.08 -53.38 57.37
C ALA A 114 -16.67 -52.80 58.67
N PRO A 115 -15.95 -51.90 59.39
CA PRO A 115 -16.58 -51.17 60.46
C PRO A 115 -17.81 -50.44 59.88
N PRO A 116 -18.90 -50.29 60.65
CA PRO A 116 -20.05 -49.54 60.18
C PRO A 116 -19.60 -48.14 59.74
N PRO A 117 -20.24 -47.54 58.72
CA PRO A 117 -19.83 -46.24 58.22
C PRO A 117 -19.91 -45.26 59.39
N GLU A 118 -18.76 -44.75 59.82
CA GLU A 118 -18.73 -43.59 60.69
C GLU A 118 -19.29 -42.44 59.87
N LEU A 119 -20.59 -42.19 60.03
CA LEU A 119 -21.24 -40.95 59.66
C LEU A 119 -20.63 -39.84 60.53
N TRP A 120 -19.46 -39.36 60.15
CA TRP A 120 -19.00 -38.04 60.56
C TRP A 120 -19.98 -37.08 59.89
N GLY A 121 -20.80 -36.41 60.70
CA GLY A 121 -21.82 -35.47 60.25
C GLY A 121 -21.22 -34.22 59.60
N VAL A 122 -20.58 -34.38 58.44
CA VAL A 122 -20.13 -33.30 57.59
C VAL A 122 -21.33 -32.90 56.75
N VAL A 123 -21.97 -31.79 57.14
CA VAL A 123 -22.81 -31.05 56.21
C VAL A 123 -21.92 -30.78 54.99
N ALA A 124 -22.30 -31.28 53.81
CA ALA A 124 -21.58 -30.97 52.58
C ALA A 124 -21.79 -29.48 52.28
N ILE A 125 -20.93 -28.63 52.83
CA ILE A 125 -20.93 -27.20 52.56
C ILE A 125 -20.35 -27.05 51.16
N ASP A 126 -21.08 -26.36 50.26
CA ASP A 126 -20.56 -25.96 48.96
C ASP A 126 -19.51 -24.87 49.18
N PRO A 127 -18.21 -25.15 48.95
CA PRO A 127 -17.14 -24.20 49.27
C PRO A 127 -17.27 -22.89 48.50
N ALA A 128 -17.78 -22.94 47.26
CA ALA A 128 -17.98 -21.76 46.43
C ALA A 128 -19.09 -20.86 46.97
N GLN A 129 -20.17 -21.45 47.48
CA GLN A 129 -21.28 -20.69 48.06
C GLN A 129 -20.88 -20.04 49.39
N GLU A 130 -20.15 -20.76 50.24
CA GLU A 130 -19.64 -20.24 51.51
C GLU A 130 -18.64 -19.09 51.26
N ALA A 131 -17.65 -19.31 50.38
CA ALA A 131 -16.69 -18.29 49.98
C ALA A 131 -17.36 -17.04 49.40
N ALA A 132 -18.39 -17.20 48.55
CA ALA A 132 -19.14 -16.08 48.01
C ALA A 132 -19.88 -15.29 49.10
N SER A 133 -20.43 -15.96 50.11
CA SER A 133 -21.09 -15.30 51.25
C SER A 133 -20.10 -14.49 52.10
N LEU A 134 -18.93 -15.06 52.38
CA LEU A 134 -17.83 -14.39 53.09
C LEU A 134 -17.33 -13.19 52.28
N TRP A 135 -17.18 -13.33 50.97
CA TRP A 135 -16.76 -12.25 50.08
C TRP A 135 -17.76 -11.07 50.07
N GLN A 136 -19.07 -11.35 50.07
CA GLN A 136 -20.07 -10.28 50.14
C GLN A 136 -20.04 -9.55 51.49
N ALA A 137 -19.94 -10.29 52.61
CA ALA A 137 -19.81 -9.70 53.94
C ALA A 137 -18.55 -8.82 54.04
N PHE A 138 -17.43 -9.32 53.51
CA PHE A 138 -16.17 -8.59 53.39
C PHE A 138 -16.32 -7.28 52.60
N LEU A 139 -16.99 -7.31 51.44
CA LEU A 139 -17.23 -6.12 50.62
C LEU A 139 -18.15 -5.10 51.31
N GLU A 140 -19.08 -5.53 52.14
CA GLU A 140 -19.94 -4.62 52.91
C GLU A 140 -19.15 -3.93 54.04
N GLN A 141 -18.30 -4.69 54.75
CA GLN A 141 -17.49 -4.18 55.84
C GLN A 141 -16.39 -3.21 55.36
N SER A 142 -15.74 -3.52 54.23
CA SER A 142 -14.69 -2.67 53.63
C SER A 142 -15.19 -1.31 53.15
N ARG A 143 -16.50 -1.06 53.07
CA ARG A 143 -17.06 0.29 52.79
C ARG A 143 -16.95 1.25 53.96
N HIS A 144 -16.78 0.73 55.17
CA HIS A 144 -16.88 1.51 56.42
C HIS A 144 -15.61 1.45 57.28
N THR A 145 -14.63 0.62 56.91
CA THR A 145 -13.41 0.35 57.68
C THR A 145 -12.22 0.23 56.73
N ASP A 146 -11.01 0.48 57.23
CA ASP A 146 -9.79 0.35 56.43
C ASP A 146 -9.67 -1.05 55.82
N GLY A 147 -9.38 -1.11 54.52
CA GLY A 147 -9.34 -2.37 53.77
C GLY A 147 -8.32 -3.36 54.33
N GLY A 148 -7.20 -2.88 54.87
CA GLY A 148 -6.19 -3.75 55.48
C GLY A 148 -6.68 -4.45 56.73
N GLU A 149 -7.37 -3.75 57.62
CA GLU A 149 -7.90 -4.34 58.85
C GLU A 149 -9.00 -5.37 58.56
N VAL A 150 -9.85 -5.09 57.57
CA VAL A 150 -10.94 -5.99 57.17
C VAL A 150 -10.40 -7.28 56.52
N VAL A 151 -9.37 -7.17 55.67
CA VAL A 151 -8.71 -8.38 55.11
C VAL A 151 -8.08 -9.19 56.23
N ALA A 152 -7.36 -8.58 57.17
CA ALA A 152 -6.71 -9.33 58.25
C ALA A 152 -7.72 -10.04 59.15
N GLY A 153 -8.90 -9.42 59.36
CA GLY A 153 -10.00 -10.01 60.11
C GLY A 153 -10.64 -11.21 59.41
N ILE A 154 -10.96 -11.10 58.11
CA ILE A 154 -11.61 -12.21 57.39
C ILE A 154 -10.68 -13.41 57.23
N LEU A 155 -9.37 -13.18 57.16
CA LEU A 155 -8.36 -14.26 57.11
C LEU A 155 -8.28 -15.10 58.40
N GLN A 156 -8.82 -14.59 59.52
CA GLN A 156 -8.87 -15.29 60.80
C GLN A 156 -10.18 -16.03 61.03
N ASP A 157 -11.14 -15.95 60.10
CA ASP A 157 -12.41 -16.67 60.20
C ASP A 157 -12.19 -18.19 60.15
N ASP A 158 -12.91 -18.94 60.98
CA ASP A 158 -12.79 -20.41 61.06
C ASP A 158 -13.07 -21.08 59.70
N ALA A 159 -13.91 -20.47 58.85
CA ALA A 159 -14.19 -20.98 57.51
C ALA A 159 -12.97 -20.93 56.57
N MET A 160 -12.01 -20.02 56.81
CA MET A 160 -10.76 -19.93 56.02
C MET A 160 -9.77 -21.06 56.32
N LEU A 161 -10.02 -21.89 57.36
CA LEU A 161 -9.24 -23.10 57.63
C LEU A 161 -9.51 -24.19 56.59
N ASN A 162 -10.66 -24.15 55.90
CA ASN A 162 -10.95 -25.04 54.80
C ASN A 162 -10.28 -24.53 53.52
N LEU A 163 -9.36 -25.34 52.96
CA LEU A 163 -8.57 -24.95 51.79
C LEU A 163 -9.44 -24.68 50.56
N ASP A 164 -10.53 -25.42 50.37
CA ASP A 164 -11.42 -25.26 49.22
C ASP A 164 -12.19 -23.93 49.29
N VAL A 165 -12.69 -23.57 50.49
CA VAL A 165 -13.36 -22.29 50.75
C VAL A 165 -12.37 -21.14 50.58
N ARG A 166 -11.13 -21.35 51.03
CA ARG A 166 -10.05 -20.38 50.93
C ARG A 166 -9.67 -20.07 49.48
N GLU A 167 -9.51 -21.09 48.64
CA GLU A 167 -9.21 -20.93 47.21
C GLU A 167 -10.34 -20.23 46.45
N GLU A 168 -11.60 -20.57 46.74
CA GLU A 168 -12.77 -19.91 46.15
C GLU A 168 -12.92 -18.45 46.60
N PHE A 169 -12.54 -18.13 47.85
CA PHE A 169 -12.51 -16.75 48.35
C PHE A 169 -11.43 -15.94 47.62
N ASP A 170 -10.23 -16.52 47.47
CA ASP A 170 -9.12 -15.90 46.74
C ASP A 170 -9.52 -15.65 45.27
N LEU A 171 -10.29 -16.54 44.65
CA LEU A 171 -10.84 -16.35 43.31
C LEU A 171 -11.83 -15.17 43.25
N CYS A 172 -12.70 -15.01 44.26
CA CYS A 172 -13.60 -13.86 44.35
C CYS A 172 -12.81 -12.55 44.47
N ALA A 173 -11.78 -12.53 45.33
CA ALA A 173 -10.86 -11.41 45.46
C ALA A 173 -10.13 -11.10 44.15
N LEU A 174 -9.71 -12.13 43.41
CA LEU A 174 -9.01 -11.98 42.15
C LEU A 174 -9.91 -11.35 41.08
N ARG A 175 -11.16 -11.79 41.00
CA ARG A 175 -12.19 -11.21 40.09
C ARG A 175 -12.42 -9.74 40.40
N TYR A 176 -12.47 -9.36 41.67
CA TYR A 176 -12.57 -7.96 42.09
C TYR A 176 -11.34 -7.16 41.66
N CYS A 177 -10.14 -7.68 41.90
CA CYS A 177 -8.89 -7.06 41.48
C CYS A 177 -8.74 -6.93 39.96
N ALA A 178 -9.36 -7.83 39.19
CA ALA A 178 -9.43 -7.75 37.73
C ALA A 178 -10.53 -6.80 37.20
N SER A 179 -11.37 -6.22 38.06
CA SER A 179 -12.46 -5.33 37.66
C SER A 179 -12.01 -3.86 37.56
N ALA A 180 -12.78 -3.03 36.84
CA ALA A 180 -12.48 -1.61 36.62
C ALA A 180 -13.05 -0.65 37.70
N GLY A 181 -14.03 -1.09 38.51
CA GLY A 181 -14.69 -0.29 39.53
C GLY A 181 -14.30 -0.71 40.94
N TYR A 182 -13.13 -0.24 41.41
CA TYR A 182 -12.49 -0.74 42.63
C TYR A 182 -11.95 0.41 43.50
N ASP A 183 -11.79 0.10 44.79
CA ASP A 183 -10.99 0.88 45.73
C ASP A 183 -9.51 0.48 45.63
N LEU A 184 -8.66 1.49 45.41
CA LEU A 184 -7.20 1.35 45.29
C LEU A 184 -6.57 0.78 46.56
N ALA A 185 -6.99 1.27 47.73
CA ALA A 185 -6.44 0.86 49.02
C ALA A 185 -6.77 -0.61 49.30
N LEU A 186 -8.02 -1.02 49.00
CA LEU A 186 -8.46 -2.40 49.17
C LEU A 186 -7.71 -3.37 48.27
N ARG A 187 -7.48 -3.02 46.99
CA ARG A 187 -6.70 -3.86 46.08
C ARG A 187 -5.27 -4.05 46.58
N GLN A 188 -4.65 -2.98 47.05
CA GLN A 188 -3.30 -3.07 47.60
C GLN A 188 -3.26 -3.99 48.83
N ALA A 189 -4.21 -3.82 49.76
CA ALA A 189 -4.34 -4.68 50.94
C ALA A 189 -4.52 -6.16 50.57
N LEU A 190 -5.37 -6.47 49.58
CA LEU A 190 -5.57 -7.83 49.10
C LEU A 190 -4.28 -8.43 48.54
N PHE A 191 -3.54 -7.70 47.70
CA PHE A 191 -2.29 -8.19 47.12
C PHE A 191 -1.21 -8.46 48.19
N GLU A 192 -1.10 -7.57 49.18
CA GLU A 192 -0.10 -7.69 50.24
C GLU A 192 -0.43 -8.79 51.25
N GLN A 193 -1.68 -8.89 51.70
CA GLN A 193 -2.07 -9.84 52.75
C GLN A 193 -2.33 -11.25 52.24
N LEU A 194 -2.77 -11.40 50.98
CA LEU A 194 -2.91 -12.72 50.36
C LEU A 194 -1.57 -13.27 49.83
N GLY A 195 -0.47 -12.51 49.96
CA GLY A 195 0.87 -12.95 49.54
C GLY A 195 1.04 -13.07 48.02
N TRP A 196 0.14 -12.44 47.27
CA TRP A 196 0.13 -12.41 45.81
C TRP A 196 1.30 -11.61 45.24
N ASP A 197 1.96 -10.77 46.04
CA ASP A 197 3.25 -10.17 45.67
C ASP A 197 4.35 -11.22 45.42
N ARG A 198 4.23 -12.41 46.02
CA ARG A 198 5.25 -13.48 45.96
C ARG A 198 4.82 -14.67 45.12
N ASP A 199 3.59 -15.17 45.30
CA ASP A 199 3.13 -16.39 44.64
C ASP A 199 1.71 -16.27 44.07
N PHE A 200 1.60 -16.56 42.77
CA PHE A 200 0.36 -16.64 42.01
C PHE A 200 0.12 -18.03 41.41
N SER A 201 1.05 -18.96 41.60
CA SER A 201 1.11 -20.21 40.85
C SER A 201 -0.15 -21.05 41.01
N TYR A 202 -0.75 -21.08 42.20
CA TYR A 202 -1.98 -21.81 42.47
C TYR A 202 -3.18 -21.27 41.68
N LEU A 203 -3.40 -19.96 41.66
CA LEU A 203 -4.48 -19.32 40.88
C LEU A 203 -4.17 -19.26 39.38
N ALA A 204 -2.91 -19.15 38.99
CA ALA A 204 -2.52 -19.03 37.58
C ALA A 204 -2.75 -20.35 36.81
N ARG A 205 -2.71 -21.50 37.51
CA ARG A 205 -2.98 -22.83 36.92
C ARG A 205 -4.39 -22.95 36.38
N SER A 206 -5.38 -22.41 37.07
CA SER A 206 -6.80 -22.48 36.69
C SER A 206 -7.31 -21.19 36.02
N HIS A 207 -6.74 -20.03 36.37
CA HIS A 207 -7.28 -18.70 36.02
C HIS A 207 -6.22 -17.71 35.54
N GLY A 208 -5.28 -18.17 34.69
CA GLY A 208 -4.14 -17.37 34.21
C GLY A 208 -4.49 -15.99 33.63
N ASP A 209 -5.59 -15.87 32.89
CA ASP A 209 -6.00 -14.58 32.31
C ASP A 209 -6.50 -13.58 33.36
N LEU A 210 -7.25 -14.06 34.37
CA LEU A 210 -7.69 -13.22 35.49
C LEU A 210 -6.50 -12.76 36.34
N VAL A 211 -5.55 -13.66 36.61
CA VAL A 211 -4.29 -13.34 37.30
C VAL A 211 -3.53 -12.26 36.54
N ARG A 212 -3.34 -12.43 35.23
CA ARG A 212 -2.68 -11.42 34.39
C ARG A 212 -3.40 -10.08 34.50
N SER A 213 -4.72 -10.07 34.33
CA SER A 213 -5.53 -8.85 34.37
C SER A 213 -5.46 -8.11 35.72
N ALA A 214 -5.47 -8.85 36.83
CA ALA A 214 -5.35 -8.29 38.18
C ALA A 214 -3.95 -7.74 38.45
N VAL A 215 -2.91 -8.52 38.12
CA VAL A 215 -1.50 -8.12 38.31
C VAL A 215 -1.16 -6.87 37.49
N GLN A 216 -1.59 -6.84 36.23
CA GLN A 216 -1.37 -5.71 35.33
C GLN A 216 -1.93 -4.41 35.92
N ARG A 217 -3.19 -4.45 36.38
CA ARG A 217 -3.83 -3.29 37.01
C ARG A 217 -3.18 -2.91 38.35
N TYR A 218 -2.81 -3.88 39.19
CA TYR A 218 -2.09 -3.61 40.44
C TYR A 218 -0.74 -2.93 40.19
N ARG A 219 0.02 -3.37 39.18
CA ARG A 219 1.27 -2.72 38.78
C ARG A 219 1.06 -1.31 38.22
N ALA A 220 -0.01 -1.11 37.45
CA ALA A 220 -0.40 0.21 36.95
C ALA A 220 -0.75 1.17 38.10
N ASP A 221 -1.50 0.69 39.08
CA ASP A 221 -1.87 1.40 40.30
C ASP A 221 -0.65 1.84 41.12
N ARG A 222 0.26 0.90 41.40
CA ARG A 222 1.49 1.18 42.16
C ARG A 222 2.41 2.15 41.42
N SER A 223 2.53 2.01 40.10
CA SER A 223 3.31 2.95 39.27
C SER A 223 2.70 4.35 39.31
N PHE A 224 1.37 4.45 39.19
CA PHE A 224 0.66 5.72 39.25
C PHE A 224 0.82 6.39 40.63
N ALA A 225 0.69 5.64 41.72
CA ALA A 225 0.92 6.12 43.08
C ALA A 225 2.35 6.66 43.25
N HIS A 226 3.36 5.90 42.80
CA HIS A 226 4.76 6.32 42.85
C HIS A 226 5.00 7.66 42.11
N PHE A 227 4.45 7.84 40.90
CA PHE A 227 4.59 9.12 40.19
C PHE A 227 3.83 10.26 40.86
N SER A 228 2.68 9.98 41.46
CA SER A 228 1.88 10.97 42.19
C SER A 228 2.60 11.45 43.46
N ASP A 229 3.20 10.53 44.22
CA ASP A 229 3.91 10.83 45.47
C ASP A 229 5.24 11.55 45.20
N ASN A 230 5.92 11.21 44.09
CA ASN A 230 7.21 11.78 43.71
C ASN A 230 7.10 12.86 42.62
N ARG A 231 5.98 13.61 42.59
CA ARG A 231 5.66 14.59 41.54
C ARG A 231 6.78 15.61 41.27
N ASP A 232 7.44 16.08 42.33
CA ASP A 232 8.53 17.05 42.25
C ASP A 232 9.81 16.50 41.60
N SER A 233 9.98 15.18 41.59
CA SER A 233 11.15 14.51 41.01
C SER A 233 11.08 14.40 39.48
N TYR A 234 9.90 14.63 38.88
CA TYR A 234 9.64 14.42 37.46
C TYR A 234 9.15 15.70 36.75
N PRO A 235 10.07 16.58 36.32
CA PRO A 235 9.72 17.77 35.54
C PRO A 235 8.94 17.40 34.27
N GLY A 236 7.76 18.00 34.09
CA GLY A 236 6.89 17.72 32.94
C GLY A 236 5.85 16.63 33.15
N LEU A 237 5.88 15.91 34.29
CA LEU A 237 4.83 14.97 34.66
C LEU A 237 3.45 15.65 34.72
N ASP A 238 3.41 16.89 35.20
CA ASP A 238 2.20 17.73 35.23
C ASP A 238 1.53 17.88 33.87
N CYS A 239 2.33 17.92 32.80
CA CYS A 239 1.82 18.08 31.44
C CYS A 239 1.15 16.80 30.93
N ILE A 240 1.63 15.64 31.39
CA ILE A 240 1.06 14.32 31.07
C ILE A 240 -0.19 14.09 31.94
N MET A 241 -0.11 14.39 33.24
CA MET A 241 -1.21 14.21 34.19
C MET A 241 -2.38 15.18 33.97
N SER A 242 -2.13 16.37 33.39
CA SER A 242 -3.20 17.33 33.08
C SER A 242 -4.13 16.88 31.94
N GLN A 243 -3.77 15.80 31.22
CA GLN A 243 -4.49 15.28 30.06
C GLN A 243 -4.75 16.34 28.96
N GLN A 244 -3.92 17.39 28.91
CA GLN A 244 -4.01 18.42 27.89
C GLN A 244 -3.15 18.09 26.68
N SER A 245 -3.59 18.58 25.51
CA SER A 245 -2.82 18.48 24.26
C SER A 245 -1.46 19.21 24.35
N PRO A 246 -0.42 18.74 23.63
CA PRO A 246 0.89 19.38 23.59
C PRO A 246 0.88 20.85 23.17
N SER A 247 -0.16 21.29 22.44
CA SER A 247 -0.32 22.69 22.03
C SER A 247 -0.54 23.66 23.19
N ALA A 248 -1.12 23.20 24.31
CA ALA A 248 -1.29 24.04 25.50
C ALA A 248 0.07 24.46 26.10
N TYR A 249 1.09 23.63 25.94
CA TYR A 249 2.44 23.83 26.47
C TYR A 249 3.45 24.21 25.39
N ALA A 250 2.99 24.76 24.26
CA ALA A 250 3.85 25.11 23.12
C ALA A 250 5.05 25.98 23.51
N ARG A 251 4.87 26.90 24.47
CA ARG A 251 5.92 27.81 24.96
C ARG A 251 7.02 27.07 25.74
N GLN A 252 6.65 26.10 26.58
CA GLN A 252 7.60 25.30 27.38
C GLN A 252 8.36 24.30 26.49
N LEU A 253 7.71 23.78 25.46
CA LEU A 253 8.32 22.94 24.43
C LEU A 253 9.40 23.64 23.58
N PHE A 254 9.64 24.95 23.77
CA PHE A 254 10.80 25.64 23.17
C PHE A 254 12.05 25.55 24.04
N ASP A 255 11.92 25.22 25.33
CA ASP A 255 13.07 25.02 26.21
C ASP A 255 13.67 23.63 25.96
N GLN A 256 14.94 23.61 25.55
CA GLN A 256 15.68 22.39 25.25
C GLN A 256 15.85 21.51 26.50
N LYS A 257 16.06 22.11 27.68
CA LYS A 257 16.26 21.37 28.92
C LYS A 257 14.97 20.64 29.32
N PHE A 258 13.86 21.37 29.31
CA PHE A 258 12.52 20.80 29.55
C PHE A 258 12.19 19.69 28.54
N THR A 259 12.47 19.92 27.25
CA THR A 259 12.21 18.92 26.20
C THR A 259 13.01 17.64 26.44
N LEU A 260 14.29 17.72 26.84
CA LEU A 260 15.09 16.53 27.16
C LEU A 260 14.57 15.77 28.38
N GLN A 261 14.23 16.48 29.46
CA GLN A 261 13.63 15.89 30.66
C GLN A 261 12.32 15.17 30.35
N LEU A 262 11.46 15.79 29.54
CA LEU A 262 10.19 15.21 29.13
C LEU A 262 10.39 13.96 28.23
N ARG A 263 11.44 13.90 27.40
CA ARG A 263 11.77 12.69 26.62
C ARG A 263 12.16 11.53 27.51
N GLU A 264 13.00 11.80 28.52
CA GLU A 264 13.43 10.79 29.47
C GLU A 264 12.24 10.27 30.28
N LEU A 265 11.33 11.16 30.70
CA LEU A 265 10.10 10.79 31.38
C LEU A 265 9.19 9.92 30.50
N LEU A 266 8.92 10.34 29.25
CA LEU A 266 8.08 9.58 28.31
C LEU A 266 8.71 8.20 28.02
N HIS A 267 10.03 8.15 27.84
CA HIS A 267 10.75 6.89 27.65
C HIS A 267 10.62 5.97 28.87
N THR A 268 10.78 6.53 30.07
CA THR A 268 10.64 5.80 31.34
C THR A 268 9.22 5.23 31.48
N ILE A 269 8.19 6.03 31.21
CA ILE A 269 6.80 5.57 31.28
C ILE A 269 6.53 4.47 30.25
N ARG A 270 6.95 4.64 28.99
CA ARG A 270 6.71 3.67 27.91
C ARG A 270 7.34 2.31 28.19
N TRP A 271 8.59 2.29 28.68
CA TRP A 271 9.38 1.05 28.78
C TRP A 271 9.41 0.44 30.18
N GLN A 272 9.34 1.25 31.24
CA GLN A 272 9.39 0.75 32.61
C GLN A 272 7.99 0.67 33.25
N HIS A 273 7.04 1.50 32.80
CA HIS A 273 5.69 1.58 33.37
C HIS A 273 4.58 1.44 32.31
N GLY A 274 4.75 0.54 31.34
CA GLY A 274 3.77 0.32 30.26
C GLY A 274 2.36 -0.05 30.75
N GLU A 275 2.26 -0.71 31.90
CA GLU A 275 0.99 -1.02 32.60
C GLU A 275 0.21 0.26 32.95
N MET A 276 0.91 1.29 33.47
CA MET A 276 0.32 2.59 33.79
C MET A 276 -0.16 3.31 32.52
N LEU A 277 0.60 3.21 31.44
CA LEU A 277 0.19 3.76 30.15
C LEU A 277 -1.10 3.11 29.63
N ALA A 278 -1.22 1.78 29.75
CA ALA A 278 -2.37 1.04 29.25
C ALA A 278 -3.64 1.26 30.07
N TRP A 279 -3.53 1.39 31.39
CA TRP A 279 -4.70 1.37 32.30
C TRP A 279 -5.03 2.71 32.97
N LYS A 280 -4.10 3.67 33.04
CA LYS A 280 -4.29 4.96 33.75
C LYS A 280 -4.18 6.19 32.87
N LEU A 281 -3.55 6.08 31.70
CA LEU A 281 -3.31 7.21 30.81
C LEU A 281 -4.02 7.03 29.47
N ASP A 282 -4.35 8.14 28.83
CA ASP A 282 -4.82 8.14 27.44
C ASP A 282 -3.63 7.86 26.52
N THR A 283 -3.65 6.70 25.87
CA THR A 283 -2.59 6.24 24.96
C THR A 283 -2.45 7.16 23.75
N ASP A 284 -3.56 7.63 23.17
CA ASP A 284 -3.54 8.51 22.00
C ASP A 284 -2.97 9.89 22.34
N LEU A 285 -3.26 10.38 23.54
CA LEU A 285 -2.65 11.62 24.03
C LEU A 285 -1.16 11.46 24.28
N PHE A 286 -0.74 10.33 24.87
CA PHE A 286 0.65 10.04 25.14
C PHE A 286 1.51 9.98 23.86
N GLU A 287 1.01 9.33 22.81
CA GLU A 287 1.72 9.26 21.52
C GLU A 287 1.85 10.62 20.84
N ARG A 288 0.84 11.48 20.98
CA ARG A 288 0.92 12.88 20.52
C ARG A 288 2.02 13.66 21.26
N TRP A 289 2.20 13.41 22.55
CA TRP A 289 3.30 13.99 23.32
C TRP A 289 4.66 13.46 22.85
N GLU A 290 4.81 12.16 22.65
CA GLU A 290 6.05 11.55 22.14
C GLU A 290 6.43 12.15 20.77
N HIS A 291 5.47 12.25 19.85
CA HIS A 291 5.69 12.91 18.57
C HIS A 291 6.07 14.39 18.69
N ALA A 292 5.39 15.15 19.56
CA ALA A 292 5.64 16.58 19.72
C ALA A 292 7.06 16.87 20.24
N VAL A 293 7.57 16.03 21.13
CA VAL A 293 8.86 16.20 21.79
C VAL A 293 10.03 15.68 20.92
N HIS A 294 9.79 14.65 20.11
CA HIS A 294 10.78 14.14 19.14
C HIS A 294 10.79 14.88 17.80
N ALA A 295 9.79 15.73 17.53
CA ALA A 295 9.75 16.54 16.32
C ALA A 295 10.92 17.54 16.30
N LYS A 296 11.82 17.37 15.31
CA LYS A 296 12.92 18.32 15.08
C LYS A 296 12.33 19.66 14.63
N ARG A 297 12.31 20.65 15.52
CA ARG A 297 11.86 22.02 15.21
C ARG A 297 12.99 22.81 14.54
N TYR A 298 13.15 22.58 13.24
CA TYR A 298 14.23 23.11 12.37
C TYR A 298 14.19 24.63 12.07
N PHE A 299 13.29 25.40 12.68
CA PHE A 299 12.89 26.71 12.16
C PHE A 299 14.01 27.76 12.06
N LYS A 300 14.95 27.81 13.01
CA LYS A 300 16.02 28.83 13.00
C LYS A 300 17.17 28.51 12.02
N GLN A 301 17.49 27.24 11.83
CA GLN A 301 18.58 26.82 10.94
C GLN A 301 18.14 26.83 9.47
N THR A 302 16.87 26.51 9.18
CA THR A 302 16.33 26.51 7.81
C THR A 302 16.09 27.92 7.27
N ALA A 303 15.70 28.87 8.12
CA ALA A 303 15.56 30.27 7.71
C ALA A 303 16.89 30.88 7.25
N LEU A 304 17.97 30.68 8.03
CA LEU A 304 19.31 31.13 7.65
C LEU A 304 19.87 30.41 6.41
N ALA A 305 19.67 29.09 6.31
CA ALA A 305 20.08 28.32 5.13
C ALA A 305 19.32 28.74 3.86
N SER A 306 18.03 29.08 3.97
CA SER A 306 17.21 29.53 2.83
C SER A 306 17.62 30.90 2.30
N GLY A 307 18.02 31.80 3.21
CA GLY A 307 18.58 33.10 2.82
C GLY A 307 19.89 32.92 2.05
N GLY A 308 20.81 32.09 2.56
CA GLY A 308 22.09 31.83 1.89
C GLY A 308 21.94 31.20 0.50
N LEU A 309 21.06 30.19 0.37
CA LEU A 309 20.83 29.49 -0.90
C LEU A 309 20.21 30.41 -1.97
N GLY A 310 19.26 31.28 -1.59
CA GLY A 310 18.63 32.25 -2.49
C GLY A 310 19.63 33.24 -3.10
N PHE A 311 20.55 33.76 -2.29
CA PHE A 311 21.64 34.63 -2.77
C PHE A 311 22.59 33.90 -3.71
N VAL A 312 23.03 32.68 -3.36
CA VAL A 312 23.96 31.91 -4.20
C VAL A 312 23.36 31.63 -5.58
N LEU A 313 22.09 31.22 -5.64
CA LEU A 313 21.39 30.97 -6.91
C LEU A 313 21.24 32.24 -7.75
N HIS A 314 20.94 33.37 -7.11
CA HIS A 314 20.88 34.66 -7.81
C HIS A 314 22.24 35.06 -8.40
N PHE A 315 23.34 34.94 -7.64
CA PHE A 315 24.69 35.24 -8.13
C PHE A 315 25.14 34.28 -9.23
N MET A 316 24.78 32.99 -9.15
CA MET A 316 25.05 32.04 -10.24
C MET A 316 24.29 32.43 -11.52
N LEU A 317 23.01 32.80 -11.42
CA LEU A 317 22.25 33.25 -12.58
C LEU A 317 22.85 34.53 -13.18
N ALA A 318 23.21 35.50 -12.34
CA ALA A 318 23.84 36.74 -12.79
C ALA A 318 25.18 36.47 -13.49
N GLY A 319 26.01 35.57 -12.96
CA GLY A 319 27.29 35.20 -13.56
C GLY A 319 27.14 34.46 -14.91
N VAL A 320 26.14 33.58 -15.04
CA VAL A 320 25.84 32.89 -16.30
C VAL A 320 25.33 33.86 -17.37
N LEU A 321 24.49 34.82 -17.01
CA LEU A 321 23.96 35.81 -17.94
C LEU A 321 25.04 36.80 -18.40
N ASP A 322 25.94 37.22 -17.51
CA ASP A 322 27.08 38.08 -17.86
C ASP A 322 28.06 37.34 -18.79
N ALA A 323 28.32 36.04 -18.52
CA ALA A 323 29.11 35.19 -19.42
C ALA A 323 28.46 34.97 -20.80
N ALA A 324 27.13 35.05 -20.88
CA ALA A 324 26.37 35.00 -22.14
C ALA A 324 26.22 36.38 -22.82
N GLY A 325 26.81 37.45 -22.26
CA GLY A 325 26.77 38.81 -22.81
C GLY A 325 25.49 39.59 -22.50
N PHE A 326 24.64 39.11 -21.60
CA PHE A 326 23.38 39.75 -21.20
C PHE A 326 23.51 40.37 -19.80
N LYS A 327 23.32 41.68 -19.69
CA LYS A 327 23.24 42.36 -18.39
C LYS A 327 21.78 42.49 -17.94
N LEU A 328 21.48 41.95 -16.76
CA LEU A 328 20.20 42.18 -16.07
C LEU A 328 20.09 43.65 -15.66
N GLY A 329 18.99 44.31 -16.02
CA GLY A 329 18.66 45.63 -15.46
C GLY A 329 18.29 45.55 -13.98
N ASP A 330 18.43 46.66 -13.24
CA ASP A 330 18.28 46.70 -11.78
C ASP A 330 16.96 46.09 -11.29
N MET A 331 15.84 46.38 -11.96
CA MET A 331 14.54 45.79 -11.60
C MET A 331 14.44 44.29 -11.82
N ALA A 332 15.10 43.76 -12.87
CA ALA A 332 15.15 42.33 -13.13
C ALA A 332 16.08 41.60 -12.15
N ALA A 333 17.13 42.28 -11.68
CA ALA A 333 18.00 41.78 -10.61
C ALA A 333 17.26 41.66 -9.27
N TYR A 334 16.50 42.69 -8.87
CA TYR A 334 15.67 42.62 -7.65
C TYR A 334 14.55 41.57 -7.76
N ALA A 335 13.90 41.46 -8.92
CA ALA A 335 12.85 40.46 -9.14
C ALA A 335 13.39 39.02 -9.10
N SER A 336 14.57 38.78 -9.68
CA SER A 336 15.21 37.46 -9.62
C SER A 336 15.72 37.12 -8.22
N LEU A 337 16.26 38.08 -7.47
CA LEU A 337 16.67 37.89 -6.09
C LEU A 337 15.47 37.50 -5.22
N LEU A 338 14.37 38.27 -5.27
CA LEU A 338 13.15 37.97 -4.52
C LEU A 338 12.54 36.62 -4.96
N GLY A 339 12.57 36.32 -6.25
CA GLY A 339 12.10 35.05 -6.80
C GLY A 339 12.90 33.85 -6.29
N PHE A 340 14.23 33.93 -6.29
CA PHE A 340 15.08 32.85 -5.76
C PHE A 340 15.02 32.75 -4.24
N GLN A 341 14.86 33.87 -3.51
CA GLN A 341 14.64 33.85 -2.07
C GLN A 341 13.33 33.14 -1.72
N ALA A 342 12.25 33.47 -2.44
CA ALA A 342 10.94 32.83 -2.26
C ALA A 342 10.97 31.34 -2.64
N LEU A 343 11.70 30.98 -3.70
CA LEU A 343 11.86 29.60 -4.14
C LEU A 343 12.71 28.78 -3.17
N ALA A 344 13.84 29.31 -2.69
CA ALA A 344 14.68 28.67 -1.68
C ALA A 344 13.93 28.49 -0.35
N PHE A 345 13.19 29.52 0.07
CA PHE A 345 12.33 29.44 1.24
C PHE A 345 11.21 28.41 1.06
N SER A 346 10.57 28.35 -0.11
CA SER A 346 9.53 27.37 -0.40
C SER A 346 10.08 25.95 -0.43
N LEU A 347 11.23 25.70 -1.05
CA LEU A 347 11.86 24.37 -1.09
C LEU A 347 12.30 23.88 0.30
N LEU A 348 12.90 24.76 1.10
CA LEU A 348 13.32 24.43 2.46
C LEU A 348 12.13 24.36 3.43
N ALA A 349 11.09 25.17 3.24
CA ALA A 349 9.83 25.05 3.95
C ALA A 349 9.10 23.75 3.58
N MET A 350 9.13 23.31 2.32
CA MET A 350 8.63 21.99 1.90
C MET A 350 9.43 20.83 2.52
N HIS A 351 10.72 21.04 2.83
CA HIS A 351 11.55 20.06 3.52
C HIS A 351 11.34 20.10 5.06
N ALA A 352 11.03 21.27 5.63
CA ALA A 352 10.98 21.50 7.08
C ALA A 352 9.57 21.44 7.69
N LEU A 353 8.55 21.90 6.97
CA LEU A 353 7.15 21.63 7.30
C LEU A 353 6.82 20.27 6.74
N ARG A 354 6.57 19.30 7.63
CA ARG A 354 5.68 18.19 7.27
C ARG A 354 4.40 18.86 6.76
N TRP A 355 4.12 18.67 5.46
CA TRP A 355 2.95 19.19 4.79
C TRP A 355 1.68 18.95 5.64
N PRO A 356 0.67 19.82 5.56
CA PRO A 356 -0.55 19.66 6.36
C PRO A 356 -1.12 18.26 6.14
N ALA A 357 -1.22 17.48 7.23
CA ALA A 357 -1.77 16.13 7.26
C ALA A 357 -3.05 15.92 6.42
N PRO A 358 -4.03 16.85 6.33
CA PRO A 358 -5.20 16.65 5.46
C PRO A 358 -4.88 16.68 3.96
N LEU A 359 -3.81 17.34 3.55
CA LEU A 359 -3.37 17.39 2.16
C LEU A 359 -2.68 16.09 1.77
N PHE A 360 -1.91 15.48 2.69
CA PHE A 360 -1.39 14.11 2.54
C PHE A 360 -2.51 13.09 2.57
N ALA A 361 -3.44 13.13 3.53
CA ALA A 361 -4.59 12.21 3.53
C ALA A 361 -5.44 12.33 2.26
N ARG A 362 -5.58 13.54 1.70
CA ARG A 362 -6.31 13.75 0.43
C ARG A 362 -5.50 13.34 -0.80
N LEU A 363 -4.17 13.51 -0.78
CA LEU A 363 -3.28 13.04 -1.84
C LEU A 363 -3.07 11.53 -1.79
N GLU A 364 -2.99 10.93 -0.61
CA GLU A 364 -2.98 9.50 -0.35
C GLU A 364 -4.32 8.89 -0.75
N ALA A 365 -5.46 9.49 -0.37
CA ALA A 365 -6.76 9.02 -0.86
C ALA A 365 -6.90 9.16 -2.38
N MET A 366 -6.37 10.24 -2.99
CA MET A 366 -6.30 10.34 -4.45
C MET A 366 -5.33 9.33 -5.05
N GLN A 367 -4.19 9.07 -4.39
CA GLN A 367 -3.17 8.14 -4.84
C GLN A 367 -3.67 6.69 -4.73
N GLU A 368 -4.38 6.33 -3.67
CA GLU A 368 -5.04 5.05 -3.45
C GLU A 368 -6.19 4.87 -4.45
N ALA A 369 -7.07 5.86 -4.62
CA ALA A 369 -8.11 5.82 -5.65
C ALA A 369 -7.52 5.74 -7.07
N LEU A 370 -6.37 6.38 -7.29
CA LEU A 370 -5.63 6.30 -8.54
C LEU A 370 -4.92 4.94 -8.67
N GLN A 371 -4.37 4.36 -7.61
CA GLN A 371 -3.70 3.05 -7.53
C GLN A 371 -4.66 1.87 -7.53
N GLU A 372 -5.93 2.05 -7.20
CA GLU A 372 -6.98 1.05 -7.39
C GLU A 372 -7.49 1.04 -8.83
N ARG A 373 -7.59 2.22 -9.45
CA ARG A 373 -8.02 2.36 -10.85
C ARG A 373 -6.89 2.16 -11.86
N LEU A 374 -5.64 2.42 -11.46
CA LEU A 374 -4.45 2.26 -12.32
C LEU A 374 -4.30 0.82 -12.80
N PRO A 375 -4.35 -0.23 -11.96
CA PRO A 375 -4.19 -1.62 -12.36
C PRO A 375 -5.21 -2.04 -13.40
N ALA A 376 -6.47 -1.62 -13.27
CA ALA A 376 -7.52 -1.90 -14.26
C ALA A 376 -7.24 -1.20 -15.61
N LEU A 377 -6.70 0.02 -15.60
CA LEU A 377 -6.24 0.73 -16.80
C LEU A 377 -4.89 0.19 -17.32
N TRP A 378 -4.05 -0.34 -16.44
CA TRP A 378 -2.69 -0.85 -16.70
C TRP A 378 -2.67 -2.29 -17.18
N GLN A 379 -3.74 -3.05 -16.97
CA GLN A 379 -3.98 -4.37 -17.56
C GLN A 379 -4.22 -4.31 -19.08
N ARG A 380 -4.56 -3.13 -19.63
CA ARG A 380 -4.74 -2.92 -21.08
C ARG A 380 -3.53 -2.17 -21.67
N PRO A 381 -2.57 -2.86 -22.32
CA PRO A 381 -1.36 -2.22 -22.82
C PRO A 381 -1.63 -1.10 -23.85
N GLY A 382 -2.75 -1.17 -24.59
CA GLY A 382 -3.14 -0.12 -25.54
C GLY A 382 -3.52 1.22 -24.89
N LEU A 383 -4.12 1.20 -23.69
CA LEU A 383 -4.53 2.45 -23.00
C LEU A 383 -3.32 3.26 -22.52
N ARG A 384 -2.22 2.60 -22.16
CA ARG A 384 -0.96 3.28 -21.77
C ARG A 384 -0.41 4.15 -22.89
N GLN A 385 -0.64 3.75 -24.14
CA GLN A 385 -0.12 4.44 -25.31
C GLN A 385 -0.97 5.64 -25.74
N LEU A 386 -2.17 5.82 -25.19
CA LEU A 386 -2.96 7.04 -25.39
C LEU A 386 -2.36 8.23 -24.62
N GLY A 387 -1.55 7.98 -23.58
CA GLY A 387 -1.01 9.00 -22.67
C GLY A 387 -0.10 10.03 -23.34
N TRP A 388 0.56 9.69 -24.45
CA TRP A 388 1.43 10.62 -25.20
C TRP A 388 0.71 11.34 -26.35
N ILE A 389 -0.39 10.74 -26.84
CA ILE A 389 -1.13 11.23 -28.01
C ILE A 389 -1.88 12.52 -27.68
N VAL A 390 -2.47 12.60 -26.48
CA VAL A 390 -3.19 13.80 -26.02
C VAL A 390 -2.28 15.04 -25.90
N PRO A 391 -1.16 15.01 -25.15
CA PRO A 391 -0.28 16.18 -25.07
C PRO A 391 0.33 16.53 -26.43
N TYR A 392 0.67 15.54 -27.26
CA TYR A 392 1.10 15.76 -28.64
C TYR A 392 0.05 16.52 -29.47
N LEU A 393 -1.21 16.06 -29.46
CA LEU A 393 -2.28 16.68 -30.26
C LEU A 393 -2.54 18.13 -29.84
N VAL A 394 -2.57 18.40 -28.54
CA VAL A 394 -2.73 19.77 -28.02
C VAL A 394 -1.59 20.67 -28.51
N LEU A 395 -0.35 20.22 -28.38
CA LEU A 395 0.82 20.98 -28.81
C LEU A 395 0.90 21.15 -30.32
N ALA A 396 0.50 20.13 -31.10
CA ALA A 396 0.44 20.18 -32.55
C ALA A 396 -0.65 21.16 -33.03
N LEU A 397 -1.80 21.24 -32.35
CA LEU A 397 -2.85 22.20 -32.69
C LEU A 397 -2.44 23.65 -32.42
N LEU A 398 -1.61 23.90 -31.40
CA LEU A 398 -1.06 25.23 -31.15
C LEU A 398 -0.18 25.74 -32.31
N LEU A 399 0.38 24.85 -33.14
CA LEU A 399 1.14 25.22 -34.33
C LEU A 399 0.27 25.87 -35.42
N PHE A 400 -1.03 25.63 -35.41
CA PHE A 400 -1.98 26.20 -36.38
C PHE A 400 -2.45 27.61 -36.00
N LEU A 401 -2.04 28.15 -34.84
CA LEU A 401 -2.39 29.52 -34.43
C LEU A 401 -1.56 30.56 -35.23
N PRO A 402 -2.22 31.57 -35.83
CA PRO A 402 -1.57 32.55 -36.71
C PRO A 402 -0.63 33.52 -35.97
N GLU A 403 -0.87 33.77 -34.68
CA GLU A 403 -0.04 34.64 -33.84
C GLU A 403 0.49 33.85 -32.63
N ARG A 404 1.82 33.72 -32.52
CA ARG A 404 2.51 33.05 -31.41
C ARG A 404 3.63 33.93 -30.88
N SER A 405 3.60 34.25 -29.58
CA SER A 405 4.71 34.90 -28.91
C SER A 405 5.96 34.01 -28.90
N ASP A 406 7.15 34.60 -28.78
CA ASP A 406 8.41 33.85 -28.74
C ASP A 406 8.47 32.85 -27.58
N THR A 407 7.84 33.18 -26.45
CA THR A 407 7.67 32.28 -25.31
C THR A 407 6.81 31.07 -25.64
N VAL A 408 5.67 31.27 -26.32
CA VAL A 408 4.80 30.18 -26.75
C VAL A 408 5.51 29.30 -27.77
N ARG A 409 6.28 29.88 -28.71
CA ARG A 409 7.07 29.12 -29.69
C ARG A 409 8.09 28.21 -29.00
N LEU A 410 8.87 28.75 -28.04
CA LEU A 410 9.86 27.98 -27.30
C LEU A 410 9.21 26.85 -26.47
N VAL A 411 8.10 27.14 -25.80
CA VAL A 411 7.35 26.16 -25.00
C VAL A 411 6.74 25.07 -25.89
N THR A 412 6.18 25.44 -27.05
CA THR A 412 5.65 24.44 -28.00
C THR A 412 6.74 23.55 -28.58
N ALA A 413 7.92 24.12 -28.91
CA ALA A 413 9.06 23.36 -29.40
C ALA A 413 9.57 22.36 -28.35
N ALA A 414 9.80 22.84 -27.12
CA ALA A 414 10.24 22.00 -26.00
C ALA A 414 9.21 20.91 -25.66
N GLY A 415 7.93 21.27 -25.66
CA GLY A 415 6.83 20.33 -25.45
C GLY A 415 6.74 19.26 -26.53
N LEU A 416 6.90 19.63 -27.81
CA LEU A 416 6.88 18.70 -28.93
C LEU A 416 8.07 17.73 -28.86
N CYS A 417 9.27 18.22 -28.53
CA CYS A 417 10.43 17.38 -28.28
C CYS A 417 10.20 16.41 -27.11
N ALA A 418 9.62 16.88 -26.00
CA ALA A 418 9.25 16.01 -24.89
C ALA A 418 8.21 14.95 -25.30
N SER A 419 7.21 15.34 -26.10
CA SER A 419 6.20 14.40 -26.62
C SER A 419 6.81 13.38 -27.59
N ALA A 420 7.82 13.76 -28.37
CA ALA A 420 8.56 12.86 -29.26
C ALA A 420 9.42 11.85 -28.49
N LEU A 421 10.10 12.30 -27.42
CA LEU A 421 10.85 11.41 -26.53
C LEU A 421 9.91 10.43 -25.80
N LEU A 422 8.73 10.91 -25.38
CA LEU A 422 7.73 10.08 -24.71
C LEU A 422 7.10 9.09 -25.70
N ALA A 423 6.82 9.50 -26.93
CA ALA A 423 6.38 8.63 -28.02
C ALA A 423 7.43 7.55 -28.34
N TYR A 424 8.71 7.90 -28.36
CA TYR A 424 9.81 6.93 -28.50
C TYR A 424 9.85 5.96 -27.32
N ALA A 425 9.81 6.45 -26.08
CA ALA A 425 9.87 5.61 -24.88
C ALA A 425 8.71 4.60 -24.83
N MET A 426 7.49 5.05 -25.16
CA MET A 426 6.29 4.20 -25.17
C MET A 426 6.23 3.22 -26.35
N ASN A 427 6.91 3.52 -27.45
CA ASN A 427 6.98 2.65 -28.63
C ASN A 427 8.37 2.04 -28.82
N ARG A 428 9.20 2.01 -27.76
CA ARG A 428 10.60 1.58 -27.84
C ARG A 428 10.69 0.23 -28.52
N GLN A 429 9.91 -0.76 -28.08
CA GLN A 429 9.84 -2.11 -28.66
C GLN A 429 9.67 -2.14 -30.19
N LEU A 430 8.89 -1.23 -30.77
CA LEU A 430 8.66 -1.13 -32.21
C LEU A 430 9.71 -0.28 -32.93
N LEU A 431 10.18 0.78 -32.28
CA LEU A 431 11.12 1.77 -32.82
C LEU A 431 12.58 1.43 -32.44
N HIS A 432 13.09 0.29 -32.92
CA HIS A 432 14.50 -0.08 -32.76
C HIS A 432 15.21 -0.25 -34.11
N GLY A 433 16.54 -0.05 -34.11
CA GLY A 433 17.40 -0.31 -35.26
C GLY A 433 17.03 0.51 -36.50
N MET A 434 16.88 -0.16 -37.64
CA MET A 434 16.63 0.46 -38.95
C MET A 434 15.30 1.22 -39.01
N LEU A 435 14.29 0.80 -38.26
CA LEU A 435 12.97 1.42 -38.32
C LEU A 435 12.96 2.80 -37.63
N LEU A 436 13.70 2.94 -36.53
CA LEU A 436 13.95 4.23 -35.89
C LEU A 436 14.69 5.19 -36.83
N LEU A 437 15.74 4.71 -37.50
CA LEU A 437 16.50 5.49 -38.47
C LEU A 437 15.64 5.94 -39.65
N LEU A 438 14.76 5.06 -40.15
CA LEU A 438 13.81 5.39 -41.22
C LEU A 438 12.78 6.43 -40.77
N CYS A 439 12.20 6.29 -39.58
CA CYS A 439 11.25 7.27 -39.03
C CYS A 439 11.90 8.64 -38.79
N LEU A 440 13.13 8.67 -38.26
CA LEU A 440 13.90 9.91 -38.09
C LEU A 440 14.30 10.54 -39.44
N GLY A 441 14.70 9.72 -40.41
CA GLY A 441 15.04 10.18 -41.76
C GLY A 441 13.82 10.75 -42.49
N LEU A 442 12.68 10.06 -42.41
CA LEU A 442 11.42 10.51 -43.02
C LEU A 442 10.88 11.78 -42.33
N SER A 443 10.98 11.88 -41.00
CA SER A 443 10.54 13.08 -40.28
C SER A 443 11.43 14.28 -40.58
N LEU A 444 12.76 14.09 -40.68
CA LEU A 444 13.70 15.12 -41.09
C LEU A 444 13.44 15.57 -42.53
N PHE A 445 13.26 14.63 -43.45
CA PHE A 445 12.94 14.92 -44.84
C PHE A 445 11.64 15.73 -44.95
N ALA A 446 10.56 15.27 -44.30
CA ALA A 446 9.29 16.01 -44.28
C ALA A 446 9.44 17.40 -43.63
N ALA A 447 10.19 17.52 -42.54
CA ALA A 447 10.46 18.80 -41.88
C ALA A 447 11.22 19.78 -42.80
N MET A 448 12.15 19.29 -43.61
CA MET A 448 12.86 20.13 -44.60
C MET A 448 11.90 20.71 -45.64
N PHE A 449 10.91 19.94 -46.11
CA PHE A 449 9.89 20.44 -47.05
C PHE A 449 8.93 21.45 -46.41
N MET A 450 8.69 21.34 -45.10
CA MET A 450 7.85 22.27 -44.35
C MET A 450 8.60 23.52 -43.86
N SER A 451 9.94 23.46 -43.88
CA SER A 451 10.80 24.58 -43.48
C SER A 451 10.96 25.58 -44.63
N GLY A 452 10.77 26.87 -44.33
CA GLY A 452 10.98 27.94 -45.29
C GLY A 452 11.18 29.30 -44.62
N LYS A 453 11.22 30.37 -45.42
CA LYS A 453 11.46 31.74 -44.95
C LYS A 453 10.13 32.51 -44.92
N GLY A 454 9.50 32.61 -43.75
CA GLY A 454 8.26 33.36 -43.55
C GLY A 454 7.77 33.34 -42.08
N PRO A 455 6.88 34.26 -41.67
CA PRO A 455 6.38 34.36 -40.29
C PRO A 455 5.53 33.16 -39.83
N SER A 456 5.01 32.40 -40.81
CA SER A 456 4.24 31.15 -40.66
C SER A 456 5.02 29.90 -41.07
N ALA A 457 6.31 30.04 -41.41
CA ALA A 457 7.16 28.89 -41.64
C ALA A 457 7.45 28.18 -40.33
N LEU A 458 7.19 26.88 -40.29
CA LEU A 458 7.58 26.05 -39.15
C LEU A 458 9.09 25.94 -39.13
N ALA A 459 9.70 26.28 -37.99
CA ALA A 459 11.10 25.99 -37.77
C ALA A 459 11.31 24.47 -37.87
N ILE A 460 12.48 24.05 -38.38
CA ILE A 460 12.84 22.63 -38.44
C ILE A 460 12.71 21.97 -37.05
N GLY A 461 12.97 22.74 -35.98
CA GLY A 461 12.80 22.32 -34.58
C GLY A 461 11.36 22.03 -34.14
N ASP A 462 10.34 22.56 -34.82
CA ASP A 462 8.93 22.26 -34.54
C ASP A 462 8.41 21.15 -35.46
N ALA A 463 8.75 21.22 -36.75
CA ALA A 463 8.25 20.31 -37.78
C ALA A 463 8.78 18.88 -37.62
N MET A 464 10.06 18.72 -37.26
CA MET A 464 10.68 17.40 -37.09
C MET A 464 10.04 16.58 -35.95
N PRO A 465 9.93 17.08 -34.70
CA PRO A 465 9.28 16.31 -33.63
C PRO A 465 7.79 16.08 -33.89
N MET A 466 7.09 17.03 -34.54
CA MET A 466 5.71 16.85 -34.95
C MET A 466 5.55 15.68 -35.94
N MET A 467 6.37 15.64 -36.99
CA MET A 467 6.34 14.58 -38.00
C MET A 467 6.81 13.23 -37.44
N PHE A 468 7.76 13.23 -36.50
CA PHE A 468 8.19 12.02 -35.80
C PHE A 468 7.05 11.43 -34.95
N CYS A 469 6.34 12.27 -34.19
CA CYS A 469 5.16 11.84 -33.42
C CYS A 469 4.05 11.30 -34.33
N LEU A 470 3.82 11.95 -35.47
CA LEU A 470 2.85 11.48 -36.48
C LEU A 470 3.25 10.12 -37.06
N ALA A 471 4.53 9.93 -37.39
CA ALA A 471 5.05 8.66 -37.89
C ALA A 471 4.96 7.54 -36.83
N ALA A 472 5.28 7.85 -35.57
CA ALA A 472 5.14 6.93 -34.45
C ALA A 472 3.66 6.55 -34.23
N LEU A 473 2.73 7.50 -34.33
CA LEU A 473 1.29 7.26 -34.25
C LEU A 473 0.84 6.33 -35.38
N ALA A 474 1.26 6.62 -36.62
CA ALA A 474 0.90 5.83 -37.78
C ALA A 474 1.44 4.39 -37.71
N LEU A 475 2.71 4.23 -37.32
CA LEU A 475 3.32 2.93 -37.11
C LEU A 475 2.58 2.13 -36.04
N ARG A 476 2.24 2.77 -34.92
CA ARG A 476 1.58 2.08 -33.81
C ARG A 476 0.15 1.69 -34.17
N CYS A 477 -0.60 2.57 -34.81
CA CYS A 477 -1.94 2.26 -35.30
C CYS A 477 -1.92 1.14 -36.34
N ALA A 478 -0.88 1.10 -37.19
CA ALA A 478 -0.66 0.02 -38.15
C ALA A 478 -0.42 -1.35 -37.51
N THR A 479 -0.11 -1.41 -36.21
CA THR A 479 0.04 -2.64 -35.42
C THR A 479 -1.19 -3.02 -34.59
N GLY A 480 -2.30 -2.26 -34.67
CA GLY A 480 -3.58 -2.65 -34.06
C GLY A 480 -3.93 -1.98 -32.73
N LEU A 481 -3.55 -0.72 -32.52
CA LEU A 481 -3.79 0.04 -31.27
C LEU A 481 -5.25 0.01 -30.77
N TYR A 482 -6.25 0.02 -31.67
CA TYR A 482 -7.68 -0.02 -31.29
C TYR A 482 -8.07 -1.33 -30.60
N GLY A 483 -7.55 -2.46 -31.10
CA GLY A 483 -7.78 -3.79 -30.51
C GLY A 483 -7.05 -3.93 -29.17
N ASP A 484 -5.81 -3.43 -29.09
CA ASP A 484 -5.01 -3.42 -27.85
C ASP A 484 -5.65 -2.61 -26.71
N CYS A 485 -6.57 -1.68 -27.03
CA CYS A 485 -7.36 -0.92 -26.05
C CYS A 485 -8.59 -1.69 -25.51
N GLY A 486 -8.95 -2.82 -26.13
CA GLY A 486 -10.15 -3.60 -25.78
C GLY A 486 -11.46 -2.88 -26.12
N PHE A 487 -11.48 -2.07 -27.18
CA PHE A 487 -12.69 -1.43 -27.67
C PHE A 487 -13.52 -2.38 -28.54
N PRO A 488 -14.86 -2.23 -28.58
CA PRO A 488 -15.73 -3.14 -29.31
C PRO A 488 -15.54 -3.01 -30.83
N GLU A 489 -15.03 -4.06 -31.48
CA GLU A 489 -14.77 -4.10 -32.92
C GLU A 489 -16.04 -3.91 -33.78
N ALA A 490 -17.23 -4.18 -33.21
CA ALA A 490 -18.51 -3.94 -33.87
C ALA A 490 -18.79 -2.44 -34.17
N LEU A 491 -18.20 -1.51 -33.41
CA LEU A 491 -18.36 -0.07 -33.64
C LEU A 491 -17.43 0.47 -34.73
N LEU A 492 -16.37 -0.27 -35.04
CA LEU A 492 -15.32 0.13 -35.97
C LEU A 492 -15.84 0.54 -37.37
N PRO A 493 -16.76 -0.19 -38.04
CA PRO A 493 -17.29 0.24 -39.34
C PRO A 493 -18.10 1.56 -39.26
N ARG A 494 -18.81 1.79 -38.15
CA ARG A 494 -19.58 3.03 -37.94
C ARG A 494 -18.65 4.22 -37.69
N LEU A 495 -17.62 4.03 -36.89
CA LEU A 495 -16.58 5.03 -36.63
C LEU A 495 -15.82 5.40 -37.92
N ARG A 496 -15.49 4.41 -38.77
CA ARG A 496 -14.87 4.65 -40.08
C ARG A 496 -15.76 5.47 -41.01
N ALA A 497 -17.05 5.12 -41.09
CA ALA A 497 -18.00 5.88 -41.90
C ALA A 497 -18.14 7.32 -41.40
N ALA A 498 -18.28 7.52 -40.08
CA ALA A 498 -18.32 8.84 -39.47
C ALA A 498 -17.05 9.64 -39.74
N TRP A 499 -15.88 8.99 -39.67
CA TRP A 499 -14.61 9.63 -39.98
C TRP A 499 -14.52 10.10 -41.43
N LEU A 500 -14.87 9.24 -42.40
CA LEU A 500 -14.86 9.59 -43.83
C LEU A 500 -15.83 10.74 -44.15
N ILE A 501 -17.03 10.72 -43.55
CA ILE A 501 -18.02 11.80 -43.70
C ILE A 501 -17.46 13.11 -43.12
N GLY A 502 -16.83 13.05 -41.94
CA GLY A 502 -16.18 14.21 -41.33
C GLY A 502 -15.03 14.75 -42.16
N CYS A 503 -14.20 13.89 -42.76
CA CYS A 503 -13.15 14.30 -43.69
C CYS A 503 -13.72 14.99 -44.93
N ALA A 504 -14.76 14.42 -45.54
CA ALA A 504 -15.42 15.02 -46.70
C ALA A 504 -16.04 16.39 -46.35
N GLY A 505 -16.67 16.52 -45.17
CA GLY A 505 -17.24 17.77 -44.68
C GLY A 505 -16.18 18.85 -44.43
N LEU A 506 -15.09 18.50 -43.73
CA LEU A 506 -13.99 19.44 -43.45
C LEU A 506 -13.21 19.83 -44.71
N LEU A 507 -12.99 18.90 -45.64
CA LEU A 507 -12.39 19.18 -46.95
C LEU A 507 -13.29 20.08 -47.80
N SER A 508 -14.61 19.85 -47.78
CA SER A 508 -15.57 20.73 -48.47
C SER A 508 -15.60 22.13 -47.86
N LEU A 509 -15.52 22.22 -46.53
CA LEU A 509 -15.42 23.50 -45.82
C LEU A 509 -14.13 24.25 -46.18
N LEU A 510 -13.01 23.53 -46.34
CA LEU A 510 -11.74 24.07 -46.79
C LEU A 510 -11.81 24.55 -48.25
N TYR A 511 -12.54 23.83 -49.11
CA TYR A 511 -12.77 24.18 -50.51
C TYR A 511 -13.63 25.45 -50.66
N VAL A 512 -14.72 25.56 -49.90
CA VAL A 512 -15.67 26.69 -49.99
C VAL A 512 -15.15 27.94 -49.25
N GLN A 513 -14.13 27.80 -48.39
CA GLN A 513 -13.48 28.89 -47.65
C GLN A 513 -14.41 29.73 -46.76
N GLN A 514 -15.49 29.14 -46.23
CA GLN A 514 -16.41 29.88 -45.34
C GLN A 514 -15.80 30.19 -43.96
N LEU A 515 -14.74 29.48 -43.57
CA LEU A 515 -14.07 29.61 -42.28
C LEU A 515 -12.55 29.80 -42.48
N PRO A 516 -11.83 30.37 -41.49
CA PRO A 516 -10.39 30.56 -41.59
C PRO A 516 -9.66 29.24 -41.88
N ALA A 517 -8.86 29.22 -42.95
CA ALA A 517 -8.18 28.01 -43.42
C ALA A 517 -7.27 27.35 -42.37
N ALA A 518 -6.75 28.13 -41.42
CA ALA A 518 -5.97 27.64 -40.29
C ALA A 518 -6.82 26.83 -39.30
N LEU A 519 -8.04 27.30 -38.99
CA LEU A 519 -8.97 26.62 -38.08
C LEU A 519 -9.52 25.35 -38.72
N VAL A 520 -9.90 25.43 -40.00
CA VAL A 520 -10.34 24.25 -40.76
C VAL A 520 -9.21 23.24 -40.93
N GLY A 521 -7.99 23.72 -41.19
CA GLY A 521 -6.77 22.92 -41.27
C GLY A 521 -6.47 22.20 -39.95
N ALA A 522 -6.58 22.89 -38.81
CA ALA A 522 -6.39 22.33 -37.47
C ALA A 522 -7.44 21.27 -37.14
N ALA A 523 -8.70 21.54 -37.46
CA ALA A 523 -9.79 20.57 -37.29
C ALA A 523 -9.56 19.33 -38.17
N LEU A 524 -9.16 19.52 -39.44
CA LEU A 524 -8.84 18.42 -40.35
C LEU A 524 -7.62 17.63 -39.87
N TYR A 525 -6.62 18.28 -39.27
CA TYR A 525 -5.46 17.63 -38.67
C TYR A 525 -5.85 16.73 -37.50
N ALA A 526 -6.55 17.28 -36.49
CA ALA A 526 -7.03 16.51 -35.35
C ALA A 526 -7.95 15.36 -35.78
N TRP A 527 -8.85 15.62 -36.72
CA TRP A 527 -9.75 14.61 -37.26
C TRP A 527 -8.99 13.52 -38.02
N SER A 528 -7.95 13.85 -38.79
CA SER A 528 -7.10 12.88 -39.46
C SER A 528 -6.32 11.98 -38.47
N CYS A 529 -5.82 12.57 -37.37
CA CYS A 529 -5.19 11.82 -36.28
C CYS A 529 -6.18 10.91 -35.54
N ALA A 530 -7.44 11.31 -35.40
CA ALA A 530 -8.49 10.44 -34.87
C ALA A 530 -8.76 9.24 -35.81
N GLY A 531 -8.71 9.45 -37.13
CA GLY A 531 -8.84 8.39 -38.13
C GLY A 531 -7.73 7.35 -38.10
N LEU A 532 -6.51 7.77 -37.78
CA LEU A 532 -5.37 6.89 -37.56
C LEU A 532 -5.66 5.86 -36.45
N LEU A 533 -6.30 6.29 -35.35
CA LEU A 533 -6.66 5.41 -34.24
C LEU A 533 -7.67 4.30 -34.63
N PHE A 534 -8.46 4.52 -35.67
CA PHE A 534 -9.49 3.57 -36.16
C PHE A 534 -9.03 2.76 -37.40
N SER A 535 -7.77 2.89 -37.81
CA SER A 535 -7.20 2.20 -38.95
C SER A 535 -6.93 0.71 -38.63
N PRO A 536 -7.51 -0.25 -39.36
CA PRO A 536 -7.07 -1.64 -39.31
C PRO A 536 -5.71 -1.81 -40.00
N THR A 537 -5.14 -3.01 -39.87
CA THR A 537 -3.87 -3.46 -40.47
C THR A 537 -3.87 -3.50 -42.01
N ASP A 538 -5.02 -3.31 -42.67
CA ASP A 538 -5.17 -3.38 -44.13
C ASP A 538 -4.32 -2.32 -44.84
N PHE A 539 -3.44 -2.79 -45.74
CA PHE A 539 -2.51 -1.96 -46.51
C PHE A 539 -3.19 -0.80 -47.26
N LYS A 540 -4.46 -0.97 -47.66
CA LYS A 540 -5.26 0.03 -48.38
C LYS A 540 -5.80 1.15 -47.50
N TRP A 541 -5.95 0.96 -46.19
CA TRP A 541 -6.41 2.02 -45.27
C TRP A 541 -5.23 2.88 -44.80
N LYS A 542 -4.03 2.27 -44.71
CA LYS A 542 -2.77 2.95 -44.39
C LYS A 542 -2.39 4.03 -45.42
N THR A 543 -2.92 3.99 -46.63
CA THR A 543 -2.68 4.98 -47.69
C THR A 543 -3.70 6.12 -47.75
N ILE A 544 -4.81 6.05 -46.99
CA ILE A 544 -5.91 7.03 -47.06
C ILE A 544 -5.64 8.25 -46.19
N TRP A 545 -5.18 8.04 -44.95
CA TRP A 545 -4.94 9.14 -44.01
C TRP A 545 -3.82 10.12 -44.46
N PRO A 546 -2.72 9.71 -45.12
CA PRO A 546 -1.73 10.66 -45.62
C PRO A 546 -2.31 11.59 -46.69
N VAL A 547 -3.22 11.06 -47.54
CA VAL A 547 -3.88 11.84 -48.61
C VAL A 547 -4.84 12.88 -48.04
N VAL A 548 -5.43 12.64 -46.87
CA VAL A 548 -6.31 13.61 -46.16
C VAL A 548 -5.50 14.60 -45.31
N LEU A 549 -4.36 14.16 -44.77
CA LEU A 549 -3.47 14.98 -43.95
C LEU A 549 -2.67 15.99 -44.78
N VAL A 550 -2.37 15.67 -46.05
CA VAL A 550 -1.68 16.57 -46.98
C VAL A 550 -2.43 17.90 -47.21
N PRO A 551 -3.73 17.94 -47.52
CA PRO A 551 -4.50 19.20 -47.61
C PRO A 551 -4.53 20.03 -46.31
N SER A 552 -4.53 19.38 -45.14
CA SER A 552 -4.47 20.05 -43.84
C SER A 552 -3.11 20.73 -43.60
N LEU A 553 -2.01 20.02 -43.86
CA LEU A 553 -0.67 20.60 -43.77
C LEU A 553 -0.45 21.67 -44.85
N ALA A 554 -0.98 21.45 -46.04
CA ALA A 554 -0.92 22.40 -47.15
C ALA A 554 -1.68 23.70 -46.83
N SER A 555 -2.80 23.66 -46.08
CA SER A 555 -3.53 24.88 -45.71
C SER A 555 -2.77 25.80 -44.76
N VAL A 556 -1.80 25.26 -44.00
CA VAL A 556 -0.91 26.02 -43.11
C VAL A 556 0.39 26.42 -43.83
N VAL A 557 1.03 25.47 -44.51
CA VAL A 557 2.33 25.68 -45.16
C VAL A 557 2.20 26.58 -46.38
N LEU A 558 1.19 26.37 -47.25
CA LEU A 558 1.02 27.19 -48.46
C LEU A 558 0.44 28.58 -48.17
N ALA A 559 -0.33 28.74 -47.09
CA ALA A 559 -0.80 30.05 -46.64
C ALA A 559 0.35 30.97 -46.22
N GLY A 560 1.50 30.40 -45.86
CA GLY A 560 2.70 31.14 -45.46
C GLY A 560 3.76 31.39 -46.53
N HIS A 561 3.83 30.54 -47.56
CA HIS A 561 4.99 30.49 -48.46
C HIS A 561 4.71 30.93 -49.90
N ALA A 562 3.45 30.98 -50.35
CA ALA A 562 3.11 31.28 -51.73
C ALA A 562 2.35 32.62 -51.87
N PRO A 563 2.62 33.44 -52.91
CA PRO A 563 1.77 34.59 -53.22
C PRO A 563 0.34 34.11 -53.45
N ALA A 564 -0.65 34.80 -52.88
CA ALA A 564 -2.07 34.40 -52.79
C ALA A 564 -2.67 33.86 -54.11
N ILE A 565 -2.14 34.31 -55.25
CA ILE A 565 -2.56 33.97 -56.62
C ILE A 565 -2.24 32.50 -57.01
N ARG A 566 -1.22 31.85 -56.43
CA ARG A 566 -0.82 30.46 -56.75
C ARG A 566 -1.15 29.43 -55.66
N ALA A 567 -1.35 29.87 -54.42
CA ALA A 567 -1.66 28.99 -53.29
C ALA A 567 -3.07 28.35 -53.40
N MET A 568 -4.02 29.12 -53.92
CA MET A 568 -5.43 28.73 -53.99
C MET A 568 -5.70 27.54 -54.93
N PRO A 569 -5.23 27.52 -56.20
CA PRO A 569 -5.48 26.38 -57.09
C PRO A 569 -4.77 25.09 -56.65
N MET A 570 -3.57 25.19 -56.05
CA MET A 570 -2.88 24.01 -55.50
C MET A 570 -3.63 23.39 -54.32
N MET A 571 -4.19 24.22 -53.44
CA MET A 571 -5.04 23.75 -52.34
C MET A 571 -6.30 23.09 -52.89
N HIS A 572 -6.98 23.71 -53.87
CA HIS A 572 -8.20 23.16 -54.46
C HIS A 572 -7.95 21.80 -55.13
N HIS A 573 -6.90 21.65 -55.92
CA HIS A 573 -6.55 20.36 -56.54
C HIS A 573 -6.16 19.30 -55.50
N SER A 574 -5.52 19.68 -54.39
CA SER A 574 -5.22 18.74 -53.30
C SER A 574 -6.49 18.23 -52.61
N VAL A 575 -7.49 19.11 -52.45
CA VAL A 575 -8.79 18.79 -51.86
C VAL A 575 -9.62 17.93 -52.81
N GLU A 576 -9.64 18.25 -54.11
CA GLU A 576 -10.32 17.47 -55.15
C GLU A 576 -9.76 16.03 -55.22
N LEU A 577 -8.42 15.89 -55.21
CA LEU A 577 -7.76 14.59 -55.18
C LEU A 577 -8.13 13.80 -53.91
N ALA A 578 -8.12 14.47 -52.74
CA ALA A 578 -8.48 13.83 -51.48
C ALA A 578 -9.94 13.37 -51.46
N LEU A 579 -10.88 14.19 -51.96
CA LEU A 579 -12.30 13.82 -52.09
C LEU A 579 -12.52 12.66 -53.07
N ALA A 580 -11.80 12.62 -54.19
CA ALA A 580 -11.88 11.51 -55.15
C ALA A 580 -11.40 10.18 -54.54
N VAL A 581 -10.30 10.22 -53.76
CA VAL A 581 -9.79 9.03 -53.05
C VAL A 581 -10.75 8.60 -51.94
N LEU A 582 -11.33 9.54 -51.18
CA LEU A 582 -12.36 9.25 -50.17
C LEU A 582 -13.61 8.60 -50.78
N TYR A 583 -14.06 9.09 -51.94
CA TYR A 583 -15.20 8.50 -52.65
C TYR A 583 -14.91 7.06 -53.10
N LEU A 584 -13.74 6.81 -53.71
CA LEU A 584 -13.35 5.48 -54.15
C LEU A 584 -13.20 4.49 -52.99
N THR A 585 -12.69 4.95 -51.85
CA THR A 585 -12.54 4.13 -50.65
C THR A 585 -13.87 3.81 -49.97
N LEU A 586 -14.79 4.79 -49.89
CA LEU A 586 -16.16 4.57 -49.43
C LEU A 586 -16.90 3.58 -50.34
N ARG A 587 -16.77 3.74 -51.66
CA ARG A 587 -17.35 2.83 -52.65
C ARG A 587 -16.77 1.42 -52.52
N TYR A 588 -15.46 1.29 -52.33
CA TYR A 588 -14.82 0.00 -52.10
C TYR A 588 -15.35 -0.67 -50.84
N MET A 589 -15.40 0.05 -49.71
CA MET A 589 -15.98 -0.47 -48.46
C MET A 589 -17.43 -0.90 -48.63
N TYR A 590 -18.25 -0.10 -49.33
CA TYR A 590 -19.63 -0.45 -49.62
C TYR A 590 -19.73 -1.73 -50.46
N LEU A 591 -18.86 -1.91 -51.46
CA LEU A 591 -18.86 -3.12 -52.29
C LEU A 591 -18.34 -4.37 -51.54
N THR A 592 -17.36 -4.20 -50.65
CA THR A 592 -16.75 -5.30 -49.88
C THR A 592 -17.60 -5.71 -48.68
N TYR A 593 -18.12 -4.75 -47.91
CA TYR A 593 -18.87 -4.99 -46.68
C TYR A 593 -20.39 -4.84 -46.85
N GLY A 594 -20.88 -4.29 -47.96
CA GLY A 594 -22.32 -4.19 -48.23
C GLY A 594 -23.02 -5.55 -48.35
N LYS A 595 -22.30 -6.62 -48.72
CA LYS A 595 -22.84 -7.98 -48.72
C LYS A 595 -23.01 -8.56 -47.32
N SER A 596 -22.18 -8.19 -46.34
CA SER A 596 -22.29 -8.67 -44.95
C SER A 596 -23.38 -7.94 -44.15
N PHE A 597 -23.72 -6.70 -44.51
CA PHE A 597 -24.85 -5.97 -43.91
C PHE A 597 -26.23 -6.57 -44.26
N SER A 598 -26.35 -7.32 -45.37
CA SER A 598 -27.61 -8.00 -45.75
C SER A 598 -27.92 -9.29 -44.97
N LYS A 599 -26.99 -9.75 -44.12
CA LYS A 599 -27.13 -11.00 -43.34
C LYS A 599 -27.38 -10.80 -41.84
N SER A 600 -27.82 -9.61 -41.41
CA SER A 600 -28.49 -9.49 -40.11
C SER A 600 -29.99 -9.73 -40.31
N GLY A 601 -30.45 -10.91 -39.93
CA GLY A 601 -31.82 -11.39 -40.12
C GLY A 601 -32.88 -10.41 -39.63
N LEU A 602 -33.54 -9.76 -40.59
CA LEU A 602 -34.92 -9.30 -40.53
C LEU A 602 -35.58 -9.62 -41.88
N SER A 603 -35.75 -10.93 -42.10
CA SER A 603 -36.95 -11.59 -42.65
C SER A 603 -36.76 -13.09 -42.48
#